data_AF-A0A5B6YLX4-F1
#
_entry.id   AF-A0A5B6YLX4-F1
#
_cell.length_a   1.000
_cell.length_b   1.000
_cell.length_c   1.000
_cell.angle_alpha   90.00
_cell.angle_beta   90.00
_cell.angle_gamma   90.00
#
_symmetry.space_group_name_H-M   'P 1'
#
loop_
_entity.id
_entity.type
_entity.pdbx_description
1 polymer ?
#
loop_
_entity_poly.entity_id
_entity_poly.type
_entity_poly.pdbx_seq_one_letter_code
_entity_poly.pdbx_strand_id
1 'polypeptide(L)'
;QLFLLRYLALRGEHLAIPDSISNLHNLETLIVSDGIGTTIPPNIWKIVKLRHLRIGGINYMEAPNFEDGYPLALDNLQTITQIEPSASCESVLARTPNLRKLGFCGRFNRVMGCFWFPDLDFLNQLETLWLLNKPTPRINNLQRVKFPPNLKRLLLSHTRLEWEEMSIIGMLPNLEALKLEYNACIGPSWETNDGGFHRLKFLRFYLMNIKQWSASSSQFPSLQRLELGRCEKLKEIPSELGDISTLQTIEVSWCSQSAANSARRIREEQKSMGNDWLQISILRTLDSGLATYS
;
A
#
# COMPACT_ATOMS: atom_id res chain seq x y z
N GLN A 1 -15.07 19.84 29.52
CA GLN A 1 -14.09 18.75 29.41
C GLN A 1 -14.83 17.51 28.90
N LEU A 2 -14.40 16.93 27.77
CA LEU A 2 -15.13 15.86 27.06
C LEU A 2 -14.66 14.47 27.52
N PHE A 3 -14.89 14.15 28.80
CA PHE A 3 -14.34 12.95 29.44
C PHE A 3 -14.78 11.63 28.81
N LEU A 4 -15.97 11.55 28.21
CA LEU A 4 -16.50 10.31 27.62
C LEU A 4 -16.18 10.17 26.13
N LEU A 5 -15.42 11.10 25.55
CA LEU A 5 -15.14 11.08 24.12
C LEU A 5 -14.21 9.92 23.77
N ARG A 6 -14.71 9.00 22.93
CA ARG A 6 -13.98 7.82 22.44
C ARG A 6 -13.59 7.92 20.98
N TYR A 7 -14.26 8.79 20.23
CA TYR A 7 -14.08 8.96 18.80
C TYR A 7 -14.07 10.44 18.47
N LEU A 8 -13.03 10.90 17.77
CA LEU A 8 -12.91 12.25 17.26
C LEU A 8 -12.56 12.18 15.78
N ALA A 9 -13.39 12.77 14.94
CA ALA A 9 -13.12 12.94 13.52
C ALA A 9 -13.05 14.43 13.20
N LEU A 10 -11.92 14.84 12.64
CA LEU A 10 -11.65 16.17 12.15
C LEU A 10 -11.53 16.11 10.62
N ARG A 11 -11.87 17.22 9.97
CA ARG A 11 -11.66 17.40 8.53
C ARG A 11 -11.02 18.75 8.30
N GLY A 12 -9.90 18.77 7.59
CA GLY A 12 -9.22 20.01 7.26
C GLY A 12 -7.75 19.78 6.96
N GLU A 13 -7.20 20.71 6.19
CA GLU A 13 -5.78 20.78 5.85
C GLU A 13 -5.03 21.61 6.91
N HIS A 14 -3.73 21.36 7.07
CA HIS A 14 -2.84 22.12 7.94
C HIS A 14 -3.32 22.23 9.40
N LEU A 15 -4.02 21.21 9.90
CA LEU A 15 -4.49 21.20 11.27
C LEU A 15 -3.31 21.08 12.25
N ALA A 16 -3.24 22.00 13.20
CA ALA A 16 -2.38 21.86 14.36
C ALA A 16 -3.17 21.17 15.48
N ILE A 17 -2.94 19.87 15.70
CA ILE A 17 -3.55 19.18 16.83
C ILE A 17 -2.84 19.68 18.10
N PRO A 18 -3.57 20.27 19.07
CA PRO A 18 -2.93 20.83 20.26
C PRO A 18 -2.48 19.72 21.21
N ASP A 19 -1.46 19.99 22.02
CA ASP A 19 -0.98 19.08 23.09
C ASP A 19 -2.07 18.68 24.09
N SER A 20 -3.08 19.53 24.26
CA SER A 20 -4.26 19.28 25.09
C SER A 20 -5.12 18.11 24.62
N ILE A 21 -4.86 17.56 23.42
CA ILE A 21 -5.46 16.29 22.96
C ILE A 21 -5.25 15.16 23.97
N SER A 22 -4.14 15.19 24.70
CA SER A 22 -3.81 14.21 25.75
C SER A 22 -4.78 14.20 26.93
N ASN A 23 -5.55 15.27 27.13
CA ASN A 23 -6.62 15.35 28.15
C ASN A 23 -7.84 14.48 27.78
N LEU A 24 -7.93 14.01 26.53
CA LEU A 24 -8.95 13.07 26.07
C LEU A 24 -8.56 11.63 26.43
N HIS A 25 -8.44 11.34 27.72
CA HIS A 25 -7.93 10.06 28.22
C HIS A 25 -8.71 8.81 27.76
N ASN A 26 -9.97 9.00 27.33
CA ASN A 26 -10.84 7.94 26.82
C ASN A 26 -10.88 7.83 25.29
N LEU A 27 -10.10 8.65 24.58
CA LEU A 27 -10.08 8.65 23.12
C LEU A 27 -9.49 7.33 22.61
N GLU A 28 -10.26 6.61 21.80
CA GLU A 28 -9.87 5.34 21.17
C GLU A 28 -9.54 5.55 19.68
N THR A 29 -10.19 6.51 19.03
CA THR A 29 -10.01 6.76 17.60
C THR A 29 -9.91 8.25 17.32
N LEU A 30 -8.81 8.65 16.68
CA LEU A 30 -8.65 9.95 16.06
C LEU A 30 -8.56 9.77 14.55
N ILE A 31 -9.46 10.45 13.83
CA ILE A 31 -9.42 10.54 12.37
C ILE A 31 -9.23 11.99 11.96
N VAL A 32 -8.29 12.25 11.07
CA VAL A 32 -8.13 13.53 10.39
C VAL A 32 -8.24 13.30 8.89
N SER A 33 -9.39 13.64 8.34
CA SER A 33 -9.65 13.56 6.91
C SER A 33 -9.10 14.81 6.22
N ASP A 34 -8.56 14.66 5.02
CA ASP A 34 -7.90 15.74 4.27
C ASP A 34 -6.75 16.41 5.04
N GLY A 35 -6.11 15.64 5.92
CA GLY A 35 -5.13 16.13 6.89
C GLY A 35 -3.79 16.61 6.34
N ILE A 36 -3.65 16.91 5.05
CA ILE A 36 -2.36 17.31 4.46
C ILE A 36 -1.73 18.43 5.29
N GLY A 37 -0.49 18.22 5.74
CA GLY A 37 0.23 19.19 6.58
C GLY A 37 -0.22 19.23 8.04
N THR A 38 -0.93 18.21 8.52
CA THR A 38 -1.27 18.10 9.95
C THR A 38 0.00 17.90 10.77
N THR A 39 0.09 18.64 11.87
CA THR A 39 1.13 18.44 12.89
C THR A 39 0.58 17.55 14.00
N ILE A 40 1.24 16.41 14.21
CA ILE A 40 0.93 15.45 15.26
C ILE A 40 1.76 15.81 16.50
N PRO A 41 1.13 16.25 17.60
CA PRO A 41 1.84 16.64 18.81
C PRO A 41 2.40 15.41 19.52
N PRO A 42 3.51 15.54 20.26
CA PRO A 42 4.13 14.43 20.96
C PRO A 42 3.19 13.84 22.02
N ASN A 43 2.38 14.69 22.67
CA ASN A 43 1.49 14.26 23.75
C ASN A 43 0.34 13.34 23.29
N ILE A 44 0.11 13.15 21.99
CA ILE A 44 -0.87 12.18 21.50
C ILE A 44 -0.58 10.76 21.98
N TRP A 45 0.71 10.42 22.16
CA TRP A 45 1.15 9.09 22.61
C TRP A 45 0.93 8.86 24.11
N LYS A 46 0.48 9.87 24.87
CA LYS A 46 0.07 9.71 26.27
C LYS A 46 -1.33 9.10 26.41
N ILE A 47 -2.10 9.06 25.33
CA ILE A 47 -3.47 8.53 25.34
C ILE A 47 -3.45 7.00 25.32
N VAL A 48 -3.39 6.38 26.50
CA VAL A 48 -3.24 4.93 26.68
C VAL A 48 -4.36 4.09 26.02
N LYS A 49 -5.55 4.66 25.83
CA LYS A 49 -6.70 4.00 25.20
C LYS A 49 -6.74 4.14 23.67
N LEU A 50 -5.81 4.91 23.08
CA LEU A 50 -5.80 5.15 21.65
C LEU A 50 -5.54 3.85 20.90
N ARG A 51 -6.48 3.49 20.00
CA ARG A 51 -6.43 2.30 19.15
C ARG A 51 -6.12 2.65 17.70
N HIS A 52 -6.67 3.76 17.23
CA HIS A 52 -6.60 4.15 15.83
C HIS A 52 -6.23 5.62 15.68
N LEU A 53 -5.04 5.88 15.13
CA LEU A 53 -4.62 7.18 14.64
C LEU A 53 -4.64 7.15 13.12
N ARG A 54 -5.64 7.79 12.51
CA ARG A 54 -5.80 7.82 11.05
C ARG A 54 -5.71 9.24 10.55
N ILE A 55 -4.63 9.57 9.88
CA ILE A 55 -4.44 10.90 9.30
C ILE A 55 -4.28 10.73 7.80
N GLY A 56 -4.91 11.63 7.04
CA GLY A 56 -4.79 11.73 5.59
C GLY A 56 -3.65 12.66 5.18
N GLY A 57 -2.99 12.41 4.06
CA GLY A 57 -1.95 13.25 3.48
C GLY A 57 -0.54 13.03 4.02
N ILE A 58 0.34 13.99 3.74
CA ILE A 58 1.71 14.04 4.29
C ILE A 58 1.67 14.85 5.57
N ASN A 59 2.07 14.22 6.67
CA ASN A 59 1.92 14.77 8.02
C ASN A 59 3.25 14.83 8.74
N TYR A 60 3.41 15.86 9.56
CA TYR A 60 4.59 16.00 10.40
C TYR A 60 4.31 15.43 11.78
N MET A 61 5.22 14.59 12.26
CA MET A 61 5.19 14.10 13.63
C MET A 61 6.27 14.82 14.43
N GLU A 62 5.86 15.54 15.47
CA GLU A 62 6.80 16.09 16.43
C GLU A 62 7.46 14.98 17.23
N ALA A 63 8.76 15.15 17.51
CA ALA A 63 9.53 14.16 18.24
C ALA A 63 8.96 14.01 19.67
N PRO A 64 8.48 12.82 20.06
CA PRO A 64 8.11 12.60 21.44
C PRO A 64 9.37 12.58 22.31
N ASN A 65 9.39 13.42 23.33
CA ASN A 65 10.34 13.27 24.42
C ASN A 65 9.72 12.29 25.41
N PHE A 66 10.10 11.00 25.33
CA PHE A 66 9.59 9.93 26.21
C PHE A 66 10.12 10.03 27.66
N GLU A 67 10.01 11.23 28.24
CA GLU A 67 10.19 11.53 29.65
C GLU A 67 8.91 11.18 30.45
N ASP A 68 8.80 11.66 31.69
CA ASP A 68 7.69 11.38 32.60
C ASP A 68 6.30 11.62 31.97
N GLY A 69 5.41 10.65 32.17
CA GLY A 69 4.01 10.71 31.76
C GLY A 69 3.68 10.02 30.43
N TYR A 70 4.65 9.43 29.72
CA TYR A 70 4.38 8.50 28.62
C TYR A 70 4.24 7.06 29.12
N PRO A 71 3.32 6.27 28.53
CA PRO A 71 3.27 4.85 28.83
C PRO A 71 4.52 4.12 28.34
N LEU A 72 4.92 3.06 29.05
CA LEU A 72 6.03 2.20 28.64
C LEU A 72 5.75 1.56 27.27
N ALA A 73 4.51 1.10 27.06
CA ALA A 73 4.02 0.52 25.82
C ALA A 73 2.65 1.10 25.42
N LEU A 74 2.42 1.19 24.12
CA LEU A 74 1.18 1.63 23.48
C LEU A 74 0.34 0.41 23.10
N ASP A 75 0.00 -0.43 24.08
CA ASP A 75 -0.59 -1.77 23.87
C ASP A 75 -1.92 -1.76 23.13
N ASN A 76 -2.72 -0.71 23.29
CA ASN A 76 -4.00 -0.57 22.60
C ASN A 76 -3.85 -0.14 21.14
N LEU A 77 -2.71 0.41 20.75
CA LEU A 77 -2.54 1.02 19.44
C LEU A 77 -2.41 -0.05 18.36
N GLN A 78 -3.38 -0.05 17.43
CA GLN A 78 -3.50 -1.06 16.38
C GLN A 78 -3.31 -0.47 14.98
N THR A 79 -3.51 0.84 14.81
CA THR A 79 -3.44 1.48 13.49
C THR A 79 -2.82 2.86 13.59
N ILE A 80 -1.80 3.10 12.76
CA ILE A 80 -1.23 4.42 12.47
C ILE A 80 -1.24 4.58 10.95
N THR A 81 -1.81 5.66 10.41
CA THR A 81 -1.80 5.91 8.96
C THR A 81 -1.13 7.22 8.59
N GLN A 82 -0.35 7.15 7.51
CA GLN A 82 0.22 8.27 6.76
C GLN A 82 1.06 9.24 7.59
N ILE A 83 1.96 8.67 8.40
CA ILE A 83 3.01 9.42 9.09
C ILE A 83 4.26 9.53 8.22
N GLU A 84 5.02 10.63 8.34
CA GLU A 84 6.31 10.73 7.66
C GLU A 84 7.33 9.82 8.34
N PRO A 85 8.10 9.00 7.60
CA PRO A 85 9.25 8.32 8.18
C PRO A 85 10.22 9.34 8.78
N SER A 86 10.60 9.12 10.03
CA SER A 86 11.60 9.92 10.75
C SER A 86 12.16 9.11 11.94
N ALA A 87 13.30 9.51 12.51
CA ALA A 87 13.85 8.86 13.70
C ALA A 87 12.84 8.87 14.86
N SER A 88 12.02 9.92 14.96
CA SER A 88 10.90 10.03 15.89
C SER A 88 9.85 8.94 15.70
N CYS A 89 9.62 8.48 14.47
CA CYS A 89 8.70 7.38 14.21
C CYS A 89 9.23 6.06 14.75
N GLU A 90 10.52 5.78 14.60
CA GLU A 90 11.13 4.52 15.03
C GLU A 90 10.96 4.30 16.54
N SER A 91 11.18 5.35 17.34
CA SER A 91 11.01 5.32 18.79
C SER A 91 9.55 5.11 19.21
N VAL A 92 8.57 5.62 18.44
CA VAL A 92 7.15 5.32 18.65
C VAL A 92 6.84 3.87 18.30
N LEU A 93 7.28 3.39 17.13
CA LEU A 93 6.99 2.03 16.66
C LEU A 93 7.55 0.97 17.60
N ALA A 94 8.73 1.19 18.16
CA ALA A 94 9.35 0.31 19.16
C ALA A 94 8.46 0.09 20.41
N ARG A 95 7.51 1.00 20.69
CA ARG A 95 6.56 0.91 21.80
C ARG A 95 5.18 0.40 21.39
N THR A 96 5.01 -0.10 20.16
CA THR A 96 3.70 -0.53 19.63
C THR A 96 3.65 -2.05 19.35
N PRO A 97 3.65 -2.90 20.39
CA PRO A 97 3.77 -4.35 20.22
C PRO A 97 2.59 -4.98 19.46
N ASN A 98 1.41 -4.34 19.51
CA ASN A 98 0.16 -4.84 18.91
C ASN A 98 -0.24 -4.12 17.62
N LEU A 99 0.68 -3.37 17.00
CA LEU A 99 0.38 -2.62 15.77
C LEU A 99 0.08 -3.58 14.61
N ARG A 100 -1.10 -3.44 13.99
CA ARG A 100 -1.54 -4.30 12.88
C ARG A 100 -1.52 -3.59 11.53
N LYS A 101 -1.66 -2.27 11.51
CA LYS A 101 -1.72 -1.47 10.29
C LYS A 101 -0.84 -0.23 10.41
N LEU A 102 0.08 -0.08 9.47
CA LEU A 102 1.03 1.03 9.42
C LEU A 102 1.01 1.65 8.03
N GLY A 103 0.89 2.96 7.96
CA GLY A 103 1.04 3.72 6.73
C GLY A 103 2.11 4.78 6.87
N PHE A 104 3.07 4.77 5.97
CA PHE A 104 4.00 5.86 5.77
C PHE A 104 3.57 6.73 4.60
N CYS A 105 3.62 8.04 4.78
CA CYS A 105 3.37 9.00 3.71
C CYS A 105 4.33 10.17 3.81
N GLY A 106 5.07 10.44 2.73
CA GLY A 106 6.08 11.49 2.75
C GLY A 106 7.21 11.22 1.78
N ARG A 107 8.33 11.94 1.93
CA ARG A 107 9.54 11.66 1.14
C ARG A 107 10.33 10.54 1.82
N PHE A 108 10.52 9.43 1.12
CA PHE A 108 11.35 8.32 1.59
C PHE A 108 12.84 8.51 1.31
N ASN A 109 13.27 9.72 0.95
CA ASN A 109 14.61 10.03 0.49
C ASN A 109 15.16 11.18 1.34
N ARG A 110 15.96 10.90 2.37
CA ARG A 110 16.49 11.97 3.25
C ARG A 110 17.95 12.34 2.99
N VAL A 111 18.83 11.43 2.58
CA VAL A 111 20.25 11.74 2.26
C VAL A 111 20.77 10.77 1.19
N MET A 112 21.57 11.26 0.22
CA MET A 112 22.34 10.46 -0.77
C MET A 112 21.57 9.52 -1.72
N GLY A 113 20.24 9.65 -1.84
CA GLY A 113 19.48 8.92 -2.87
C GLY A 113 19.07 7.49 -2.48
N CYS A 114 19.50 6.99 -1.33
CA CYS A 114 18.99 5.74 -0.79
C CYS A 114 17.55 5.93 -0.26
N PHE A 115 16.69 4.96 -0.54
CA PHE A 115 15.39 4.81 0.10
C PHE A 115 15.64 4.60 1.60
N TRP A 116 15.21 5.54 2.42
CA TRP A 116 15.27 5.39 3.86
C TRP A 116 13.91 4.95 4.37
N PHE A 117 13.93 3.75 4.94
CA PHE A 117 12.78 3.08 5.49
C PHE A 117 13.25 2.41 6.80
N PRO A 118 12.53 2.55 7.93
CA PRO A 118 12.92 1.91 9.18
C PRO A 118 12.86 0.39 9.03
N ASP A 119 13.74 -0.33 9.72
CA ASP A 119 13.60 -1.79 9.89
C ASP A 119 12.24 -2.06 10.55
N LEU A 120 11.42 -2.95 9.98
CA LEU A 120 10.09 -3.26 10.50
C LEU A 120 9.94 -4.73 10.92
N ASP A 121 11.03 -5.49 10.94
CA ASP A 121 11.05 -6.91 11.31
C ASP A 121 10.62 -7.14 12.77
N PHE A 122 10.84 -6.16 13.65
CA PHE A 122 10.36 -6.21 15.04
C PHE A 122 8.83 -6.09 15.19
N LEU A 123 8.11 -5.60 14.16
CA LEU A 123 6.66 -5.44 14.20
C LEU A 123 5.92 -6.75 13.86
N ASN A 124 6.04 -7.73 14.76
CA ASN A 124 5.54 -9.10 14.54
C ASN A 124 4.03 -9.21 14.30
N GLN A 125 3.21 -8.26 14.78
CA GLN A 125 1.76 -8.25 14.59
C GLN A 125 1.31 -7.49 13.34
N LEU A 126 2.23 -6.90 12.57
CA LEU A 126 1.91 -6.03 11.46
C LEU A 126 1.44 -6.83 10.25
N GLU A 127 0.17 -6.64 9.87
CA GLU A 127 -0.46 -7.35 8.75
C GLU A 127 -0.64 -6.45 7.52
N THR A 128 -0.66 -5.13 7.69
CA THR A 128 -0.88 -4.17 6.59
C THR A 128 0.15 -3.05 6.63
N LEU A 129 0.81 -2.84 5.48
CA LEU A 129 1.77 -1.78 5.26
C LEU A 129 1.39 -0.96 4.03
N TRP A 130 1.34 0.36 4.18
CA TRP A 130 1.13 1.31 3.07
C TRP A 130 2.34 2.22 2.93
N LEU A 131 2.99 2.21 1.77
CA LEU A 131 4.15 3.04 1.44
C LEU A 131 3.76 4.07 0.38
N LEU A 132 3.45 5.28 0.82
CA LEU A 132 2.98 6.38 -0.02
C LEU A 132 4.08 7.43 -0.18
N ASN A 133 4.95 7.26 -1.18
CA ASN A 133 6.04 8.21 -1.40
C ASN A 133 5.51 9.49 -2.04
N LYS A 134 6.21 10.61 -1.83
CA LYS A 134 6.05 11.78 -2.70
C LYS A 134 6.68 11.48 -4.07
N PRO A 135 6.09 11.99 -5.18
CA PRO A 135 6.73 11.92 -6.48
C PRO A 135 8.16 12.44 -6.42
N THR A 136 9.10 11.61 -6.85
CA THR A 136 10.53 11.88 -6.87
C THR A 136 11.10 11.44 -8.22
N PRO A 137 12.12 12.10 -8.79
CA PRO A 137 12.76 11.59 -9.99
C PRO A 137 13.65 10.36 -9.71
N ARG A 138 14.04 10.15 -8.45
CA ARG A 138 14.99 9.10 -8.06
C ARG A 138 14.37 7.71 -8.08
N ILE A 139 15.21 6.73 -8.38
CA ILE A 139 14.92 5.31 -8.28
C ILE A 139 15.20 4.88 -6.83
N ASN A 140 14.39 3.96 -6.32
CA ASN A 140 14.52 3.45 -4.95
C ASN A 140 14.79 1.94 -4.96
N ASN A 141 15.39 1.44 -3.88
CA ASN A 141 15.85 0.06 -3.76
C ASN A 141 15.42 -0.53 -2.40
N LEU A 142 15.00 -1.81 -2.37
CA LEU A 142 14.50 -2.53 -1.20
C LEU A 142 15.54 -3.46 -0.53
N GLN A 143 16.74 -3.65 -1.08
CA GLN A 143 17.72 -4.64 -0.60
C GLN A 143 18.08 -4.55 0.89
N ARG A 144 17.96 -3.37 1.50
CA ARG A 144 18.26 -3.16 2.93
C ARG A 144 17.02 -3.15 3.82
N VAL A 145 15.83 -3.32 3.25
CA VAL A 145 14.56 -3.23 3.97
C VAL A 145 14.19 -4.57 4.58
N LYS A 146 14.00 -4.58 5.89
CA LYS A 146 13.47 -5.74 6.59
C LYS A 146 11.97 -5.59 6.80
N PHE A 147 11.20 -6.37 6.04
CA PHE A 147 9.75 -6.41 6.15
C PHE A 147 9.29 -7.15 7.41
N PRO A 148 8.12 -6.79 7.97
CA PRO A 148 7.53 -7.54 9.07
C PRO A 148 7.19 -8.98 8.63
N PRO A 149 7.43 -9.98 9.48
CA PRO A 149 7.31 -11.40 9.10
C PRO A 149 5.87 -11.84 8.78
N ASN A 150 4.86 -11.18 9.35
CA ASN A 150 3.44 -11.51 9.21
C ASN A 150 2.68 -10.57 8.26
N LEU A 151 3.41 -9.85 7.39
CA LEU A 151 2.81 -8.91 6.46
C LEU A 151 1.92 -9.63 5.44
N LYS A 152 0.63 -9.25 5.40
CA LYS A 152 -0.39 -9.82 4.49
C LYS A 152 -0.77 -8.87 3.37
N ARG A 153 -0.69 -7.57 3.58
CA ARG A 153 -1.19 -6.56 2.65
C ARG A 153 -0.15 -5.46 2.47
N LEU A 154 0.30 -5.27 1.24
CA LEU A 154 1.26 -4.24 0.88
C LEU A 154 0.66 -3.33 -0.19
N LEU A 155 0.74 -2.03 0.03
CA LEU A 155 0.51 -1.03 -1.00
C LEU A 155 1.78 -0.23 -1.18
N LEU A 156 2.20 -0.11 -2.43
CA LEU A 156 3.28 0.74 -2.86
C LEU A 156 2.70 1.81 -3.78
N SER A 157 2.94 3.08 -3.48
CA SER A 157 2.50 4.21 -4.29
C SER A 157 3.63 5.20 -4.50
N HIS A 158 3.89 5.58 -5.75
CA HIS A 158 4.97 6.49 -6.13
C HIS A 158 6.37 6.05 -5.64
N THR A 159 6.55 4.78 -5.30
CA THR A 159 7.81 4.24 -4.76
C THR A 159 8.90 4.13 -5.80
N ARG A 160 8.58 4.07 -7.09
CA ARG A 160 9.55 4.01 -8.19
C ARG A 160 10.67 2.97 -8.01
N LEU A 161 10.28 1.78 -7.58
CA LEU A 161 11.17 0.62 -7.48
C LEU A 161 11.48 0.08 -8.88
N GLU A 162 12.66 -0.48 -9.08
CA GLU A 162 12.92 -1.28 -10.28
C GLU A 162 12.13 -2.60 -10.18
N TRP A 163 11.80 -3.20 -11.33
CA TRP A 163 10.98 -4.41 -11.35
C TRP A 163 11.69 -5.61 -10.71
N GLU A 164 13.02 -5.63 -10.74
CA GLU A 164 13.91 -6.62 -10.14
C GLU A 164 13.71 -6.71 -8.62
N GLU A 165 13.35 -5.61 -7.97
CA GLU A 165 13.06 -5.54 -6.52
C GLU A 165 11.76 -6.27 -6.15
N MET A 166 10.88 -6.57 -7.11
CA MET A 166 9.67 -7.35 -6.85
C MET A 166 9.96 -8.79 -6.44
N SER A 167 11.15 -9.31 -6.71
CA SER A 167 11.59 -10.63 -6.21
C SER A 167 11.57 -10.67 -4.67
N ILE A 168 12.04 -9.61 -4.01
CA ILE A 168 12.03 -9.46 -2.54
C ILE A 168 10.60 -9.49 -2.01
N ILE A 169 9.67 -8.80 -2.69
CA ILE A 169 8.25 -8.77 -2.30
C ILE A 169 7.57 -10.10 -2.57
N GLY A 170 7.91 -10.76 -3.68
CA GLY A 170 7.42 -12.09 -4.04
C GLY A 170 7.74 -13.13 -2.97
N MET A 171 8.94 -13.05 -2.39
CA MET A 171 9.40 -13.95 -1.32
C MET A 171 8.72 -13.74 0.03
N LEU A 172 7.86 -12.73 0.20
CA LEU A 172 7.18 -12.50 1.48
C LEU A 172 6.21 -13.66 1.80
N PRO A 173 6.42 -14.39 2.91
CA PRO A 173 5.80 -15.71 3.12
C PRO A 173 4.30 -15.66 3.35
N ASN A 174 3.77 -14.51 3.76
CA ASN A 174 2.37 -14.32 4.16
C ASN A 174 1.63 -13.30 3.27
N LEU A 175 2.24 -12.81 2.20
CA LEU A 175 1.66 -11.73 1.40
C LEU A 175 0.46 -12.23 0.59
N GLU A 176 -0.73 -11.69 0.89
CA GLU A 176 -2.00 -12.06 0.26
C GLU A 176 -2.52 -10.98 -0.68
N ALA A 177 -2.15 -9.71 -0.47
CA ALA A 177 -2.61 -8.60 -1.30
C ALA A 177 -1.48 -7.61 -1.60
N LEU A 178 -1.25 -7.35 -2.89
CA LEU A 178 -0.28 -6.38 -3.39
C LEU A 178 -0.98 -5.35 -4.28
N LYS A 179 -0.80 -4.07 -3.94
CA LYS A 179 -1.26 -2.94 -4.74
C LYS A 179 -0.07 -2.11 -5.18
N LEU A 180 0.10 -1.97 -6.49
CA LEU A 180 1.09 -1.09 -7.11
C LEU A 180 0.36 0.07 -7.75
N GLU A 181 0.56 1.27 -7.21
CA GLU A 181 -0.17 2.47 -7.64
C GLU A 181 0.80 3.60 -8.05
N TYR A 182 0.40 4.40 -9.04
CA TYR A 182 1.08 5.62 -9.45
C TYR A 182 2.59 5.47 -9.69
N ASN A 183 2.98 4.59 -10.62
CA ASN A 183 4.38 4.23 -10.90
C ASN A 183 5.14 3.77 -9.65
N ALA A 184 4.52 2.87 -8.87
CA ALA A 184 5.18 2.18 -7.76
C ALA A 184 6.44 1.43 -8.22
N CYS A 185 6.43 0.92 -9.45
CA CYS A 185 7.57 0.35 -10.14
C CYS A 185 7.85 1.09 -11.44
N ILE A 186 9.11 1.09 -11.88
CA ILE A 186 9.58 1.72 -13.11
C ILE A 186 10.16 0.67 -14.07
N GLY A 187 10.15 1.00 -15.35
CA GLY A 187 10.59 0.11 -16.42
C GLY A 187 9.43 -0.31 -17.31
N PRO A 188 9.66 -0.47 -18.62
CA PRO A 188 8.60 -0.78 -19.57
C PRO A 188 8.13 -2.24 -19.49
N SER A 189 8.95 -3.14 -18.95
CA SER A 189 8.70 -4.58 -18.92
C SER A 189 8.84 -5.10 -17.50
N TRP A 190 7.89 -5.91 -17.07
CA TRP A 190 8.04 -6.73 -15.88
C TRP A 190 8.13 -8.20 -16.28
N GLU A 191 9.29 -8.79 -16.07
CA GLU A 191 9.48 -10.24 -16.07
C GLU A 191 9.38 -10.69 -14.62
N THR A 192 8.35 -11.47 -14.32
CA THR A 192 8.22 -12.03 -12.98
C THR A 192 9.32 -13.10 -12.87
N ASN A 193 10.25 -12.93 -11.94
CA ASN A 193 11.42 -13.80 -11.76
C ASN A 193 11.21 -14.81 -10.61
N ASP A 194 12.24 -15.63 -10.37
CA ASP A 194 12.33 -16.56 -9.24
C ASP A 194 12.19 -15.79 -7.91
N GLY A 195 11.10 -16.04 -7.22
CA GLY A 195 10.67 -15.32 -6.03
C GLY A 195 9.23 -15.65 -5.68
N GLY A 196 8.37 -15.77 -6.71
CA GLY A 196 7.03 -16.37 -6.68
C GLY A 196 6.07 -15.77 -5.65
N PHE A 197 4.97 -15.18 -6.07
CA PHE A 197 3.92 -14.65 -5.20
C PHE A 197 3.00 -15.78 -4.67
N HIS A 198 3.56 -16.71 -3.90
CA HIS A 198 2.95 -18.01 -3.57
C HIS A 198 1.60 -17.92 -2.87
N ARG A 199 1.40 -16.95 -1.98
CA ARG A 199 0.15 -16.75 -1.22
C ARG A 199 -0.69 -15.57 -1.70
N LEU A 200 -0.25 -14.91 -2.78
CA LEU A 200 -0.91 -13.70 -3.25
C LEU A 200 -2.27 -14.05 -3.86
N LYS A 201 -3.32 -13.49 -3.28
CA LYS A 201 -4.72 -13.65 -3.72
C LYS A 201 -5.19 -12.45 -4.52
N PHE A 202 -4.63 -11.27 -4.28
CA PHE A 202 -5.03 -10.04 -4.93
C PHE A 202 -3.83 -9.24 -5.44
N LEU A 203 -3.84 -8.95 -6.74
CA LEU A 203 -2.86 -8.09 -7.39
C LEU A 203 -3.58 -6.94 -8.08
N ARG A 204 -3.14 -5.71 -7.79
CA ARG A 204 -3.67 -4.50 -8.43
C ARG A 204 -2.56 -3.66 -9.02
N PHE A 205 -2.72 -3.28 -10.29
CA PHE A 205 -1.97 -2.20 -10.92
C PHE A 205 -2.90 -1.02 -11.14
N TYR A 206 -2.49 0.16 -10.67
CA TYR A 206 -3.23 1.39 -10.90
C TYR A 206 -2.30 2.51 -11.34
N LEU A 207 -2.57 3.13 -12.49
CA LEU A 207 -1.73 4.21 -13.04
C LEU A 207 -0.24 3.80 -13.13
N MET A 208 0.01 2.64 -13.73
CA MET A 208 1.35 2.10 -13.94
C MET A 208 1.79 2.31 -15.39
N ASN A 209 3.03 2.77 -15.60
CA ASN A 209 3.63 2.95 -16.93
C ASN A 209 4.27 1.66 -17.49
N ILE A 210 3.64 0.50 -17.23
CA ILE A 210 4.07 -0.80 -17.74
C ILE A 210 3.59 -0.99 -19.19
N LYS A 211 4.44 -1.57 -20.04
CA LYS A 211 4.12 -1.90 -21.44
C LYS A 211 4.01 -3.40 -21.67
N GLN A 212 4.93 -4.16 -21.09
CA GLN A 212 5.01 -5.61 -21.24
C GLN A 212 4.99 -6.25 -19.85
N TRP A 213 4.24 -7.32 -19.71
CA TRP A 213 4.21 -8.12 -18.51
C TRP A 213 4.32 -9.58 -18.91
N SER A 214 5.39 -10.22 -18.46
CA SER A 214 5.63 -11.66 -18.63
C SER A 214 5.53 -12.33 -17.27
N ALA A 215 4.65 -13.32 -17.17
CA ALA A 215 4.45 -14.11 -15.98
C ALA A 215 3.85 -15.47 -16.34
N SER A 216 4.19 -16.47 -15.53
CA SER A 216 3.66 -17.82 -15.58
C SER A 216 2.66 -18.06 -14.45
N SER A 217 1.73 -19.01 -14.64
CA SER A 217 0.80 -19.46 -13.60
C SER A 217 1.51 -19.93 -12.33
N SER A 218 2.68 -20.56 -12.49
CA SER A 218 3.52 -21.06 -11.39
C SER A 218 3.98 -19.98 -10.41
N GLN A 219 4.03 -18.72 -10.85
CA GLN A 219 4.48 -17.59 -10.03
C GLN A 219 3.35 -16.97 -9.21
N PHE A 220 2.10 -17.29 -9.53
CA PHE A 220 0.90 -16.76 -8.88
C PHE A 220 -0.10 -17.88 -8.53
N PRO A 221 0.32 -18.97 -7.85
CA PRO A 221 -0.47 -20.19 -7.73
C PRO A 221 -1.76 -20.01 -6.90
N SER A 222 -1.86 -18.94 -6.09
CA SER A 222 -3.02 -18.65 -5.24
C SER A 222 -3.81 -17.41 -5.68
N LEU A 223 -3.51 -16.84 -6.85
CA LEU A 223 -4.12 -15.57 -7.27
C LEU A 223 -5.61 -15.77 -7.55
N GLN A 224 -6.43 -14.90 -6.96
CA GLN A 224 -7.89 -14.95 -7.05
C GLN A 224 -8.45 -13.76 -7.82
N ARG A 225 -7.81 -12.59 -7.71
CA ARG A 225 -8.27 -11.38 -8.38
C ARG A 225 -7.10 -10.55 -8.89
N LEU A 226 -7.18 -10.23 -10.18
CA LEU A 226 -6.32 -9.29 -10.86
C LEU A 226 -7.10 -8.03 -11.21
N GLU A 227 -6.59 -6.87 -10.83
CA GLU A 227 -7.18 -5.58 -11.18
C GLU A 227 -6.16 -4.69 -11.89
N LEU A 228 -6.50 -4.26 -13.10
CA LEU A 228 -5.71 -3.36 -13.93
C LEU A 228 -6.53 -2.09 -14.18
N GLY A 229 -6.07 -0.96 -13.64
CA GLY A 229 -6.73 0.33 -13.76
C GLY A 229 -5.79 1.40 -14.32
N ARG A 230 -6.18 2.07 -15.40
CA ARG A 230 -5.38 3.15 -16.02
C ARG A 230 -3.95 2.69 -16.38
N CYS A 231 -3.78 1.45 -16.81
CA CYS A 231 -2.52 0.92 -17.35
C CYS A 231 -2.53 1.08 -18.87
N GLU A 232 -2.47 2.33 -19.32
CA GLU A 232 -2.79 2.74 -20.70
C GLU A 232 -1.84 2.17 -21.75
N LYS A 233 -0.61 1.82 -21.36
CA LYS A 233 0.44 1.32 -22.27
C LYS A 233 0.62 -0.19 -22.23
N LEU A 234 -0.07 -0.89 -21.32
CA LEU A 234 0.05 -2.34 -21.19
C LEU A 234 -0.47 -2.99 -22.47
N LYS A 235 0.36 -3.78 -23.15
CA LYS A 235 -0.01 -4.43 -24.41
C LYS A 235 -0.91 -5.64 -24.17
N GLU A 236 -0.60 -6.46 -23.17
CA GLU A 236 -1.35 -7.69 -22.91
C GLU A 236 -1.22 -8.12 -21.45
N ILE A 237 -2.20 -8.90 -21.03
CA ILE A 237 -2.14 -9.73 -19.82
C ILE A 237 -1.51 -11.06 -20.24
N PRO A 238 -0.52 -11.58 -19.50
CA PRO A 238 0.07 -12.89 -19.80
C PRO A 238 -1.03 -13.97 -19.87
N SER A 239 -1.08 -14.71 -20.97
CA SER A 239 -2.14 -15.73 -21.21
C SER A 239 -2.09 -16.85 -20.18
N GLU A 240 -0.89 -17.22 -19.72
CA GLU A 240 -0.67 -18.24 -18.67
C GLU A 240 -1.38 -17.90 -17.34
N LEU A 241 -1.73 -16.63 -17.08
CA LEU A 241 -2.55 -16.31 -15.90
C LEU A 241 -3.95 -16.96 -15.97
N GLY A 242 -4.44 -17.27 -17.17
CA GLY A 242 -5.66 -18.03 -17.38
C GLY A 242 -5.61 -19.44 -16.78
N ASP A 243 -4.42 -20.03 -16.70
CA ASP A 243 -4.21 -21.41 -16.20
C ASP A 243 -4.18 -21.48 -14.66
N ILE A 244 -4.24 -20.33 -13.98
CA ILE A 244 -4.31 -20.27 -12.52
C ILE A 244 -5.72 -20.69 -12.08
N SER A 245 -5.86 -21.91 -11.60
CA SER A 245 -7.16 -22.48 -11.16
C SER A 245 -7.91 -21.68 -10.08
N THR A 246 -7.21 -20.82 -9.33
CA THR A 246 -7.83 -19.97 -8.29
C THR A 246 -8.32 -18.61 -8.80
N LEU A 247 -7.96 -18.19 -10.02
CA LEU A 247 -8.17 -16.83 -10.55
C LEU A 247 -9.62 -16.52 -10.91
N GLN A 248 -10.42 -16.08 -9.96
CA GLN A 248 -11.86 -15.87 -10.15
C GLN A 248 -12.20 -14.62 -10.95
N THR A 249 -11.36 -13.58 -10.90
CA THR A 249 -11.73 -12.29 -11.49
C THR A 249 -10.55 -11.56 -12.12
N ILE A 250 -10.76 -11.08 -13.35
CA ILE A 250 -9.90 -10.09 -14.02
C ILE A 250 -10.72 -8.84 -14.28
N GLU A 251 -10.32 -7.73 -13.69
CA GLU A 251 -10.89 -6.41 -13.91
C GLU A 251 -9.92 -5.54 -14.71
N VAL A 252 -10.38 -5.02 -15.84
CA VAL A 252 -9.61 -4.13 -16.71
C VAL A 252 -10.38 -2.83 -16.89
N SER A 253 -9.82 -1.71 -16.45
CA SER A 253 -10.48 -0.40 -16.55
C SER A 253 -9.52 0.67 -17.05
N TRP A 254 -9.94 1.44 -18.05
CA TRP A 254 -9.11 2.51 -18.65
C TRP A 254 -7.71 2.04 -19.11
N CYS A 255 -7.58 0.78 -19.52
CA CYS A 255 -6.34 0.24 -20.10
C CYS A 255 -6.40 0.28 -21.63
N SER A 256 -5.29 -0.09 -22.28
CA SER A 256 -5.25 -0.21 -23.74
C SER A 256 -6.29 -1.20 -24.26
N GLN A 257 -6.74 -1.00 -25.51
CA GLN A 257 -7.63 -1.97 -26.16
C GLN A 257 -6.97 -3.35 -26.30
N SER A 258 -5.64 -3.39 -26.45
CA SER A 258 -4.86 -4.62 -26.55
C SER A 258 -4.91 -5.42 -25.24
N ALA A 259 -4.74 -4.76 -24.09
CA ALA A 259 -4.88 -5.40 -22.77
C ALA A 259 -6.30 -5.93 -22.56
N ALA A 260 -7.32 -5.14 -22.91
CA ALA A 260 -8.71 -5.57 -22.84
C ALA A 260 -9.01 -6.78 -23.76
N ASN A 261 -8.45 -6.80 -24.97
CA ASN A 261 -8.58 -7.94 -25.89
C ASN A 261 -7.88 -9.18 -25.35
N SER A 262 -6.69 -9.06 -24.75
CA SER A 262 -6.01 -10.20 -24.13
C SER A 262 -6.82 -10.81 -22.98
N ALA A 263 -7.46 -9.97 -22.15
CA ALA A 263 -8.38 -10.46 -21.13
C ALA A 263 -9.53 -11.27 -21.76
N ARG A 264 -10.17 -10.76 -22.82
CA ARG A 264 -11.25 -11.49 -23.52
C ARG A 264 -10.80 -12.85 -24.05
N ARG A 265 -9.60 -12.92 -24.66
CA ARG A 265 -9.02 -14.18 -25.14
C ARG A 265 -8.85 -15.19 -24.02
N ILE A 266 -8.28 -14.79 -22.88
CA ILE A 266 -8.14 -15.67 -21.70
C ILE A 266 -9.50 -16.26 -21.30
N ARG A 267 -10.57 -15.45 -21.27
CA ARG A 267 -11.93 -15.96 -20.96
C ARG A 267 -12.46 -16.90 -22.05
N GLU A 268 -12.24 -16.61 -23.32
CA GLU A 268 -12.69 -17.46 -24.43
C GLU A 268 -11.97 -18.81 -24.43
N GLU A 269 -10.67 -18.82 -24.13
CA GLU A 269 -9.86 -20.03 -23.94
C GLU A 269 -10.37 -20.85 -22.75
N GLN A 270 -10.62 -20.22 -21.60
CA GLN A 270 -11.18 -20.93 -20.44
C GLN A 270 -12.57 -21.51 -20.76
N LYS A 271 -13.44 -20.74 -21.42
CA LYS A 271 -14.76 -21.22 -21.84
C LYS A 271 -14.71 -22.39 -22.82
N SER A 272 -13.77 -22.39 -23.76
CA SER A 272 -13.62 -23.52 -24.71
C SER A 272 -13.16 -24.80 -24.02
N MET A 273 -12.46 -24.68 -22.89
CA MET A 273 -12.10 -25.79 -21.99
C MET A 273 -13.21 -26.17 -21.00
N GLY A 274 -14.39 -25.54 -21.06
CA GLY A 274 -15.51 -25.79 -20.16
C GLY A 274 -15.43 -25.07 -18.81
N ASN A 275 -14.53 -24.10 -18.68
CA ASN A 275 -14.32 -23.33 -17.45
C ASN A 275 -15.11 -22.02 -17.47
N ASP A 276 -16.26 -21.99 -16.80
CA ASP A 276 -17.14 -20.79 -16.70
C ASP A 276 -16.95 -19.97 -15.41
N TRP A 277 -16.01 -20.37 -14.56
CA TRP A 277 -15.80 -19.77 -13.23
C TRP A 277 -15.05 -18.42 -13.28
N LEU A 278 -14.23 -18.18 -14.31
CA LEU A 278 -13.46 -16.94 -14.48
C LEU A 278 -14.35 -15.79 -14.98
N GLN A 279 -14.48 -14.76 -14.13
CA GLN A 279 -15.21 -13.55 -14.45
C GLN A 279 -14.27 -12.47 -15.01
N ILE A 280 -14.65 -11.85 -16.13
CA ILE A 280 -13.92 -10.72 -16.70
C ILE A 280 -14.83 -9.50 -16.80
N SER A 281 -14.39 -8.41 -16.19
CA SER A 281 -15.05 -7.11 -16.24
C SER A 281 -14.16 -6.11 -16.96
N ILE A 282 -14.67 -5.50 -18.02
CA ILE A 282 -13.96 -4.46 -18.79
C ILE A 282 -14.75 -3.17 -18.68
N LEU A 283 -14.20 -2.20 -17.95
CA LEU A 283 -14.85 -0.92 -17.65
C LEU A 283 -14.14 0.22 -18.38
N ARG A 284 -14.64 0.55 -19.58
CA ARG A 284 -14.15 1.62 -20.49
C ARG A 284 -12.72 1.37 -21.00
N THR A 285 -12.52 1.42 -22.32
CA THR A 285 -11.20 1.32 -22.96
C THR A 285 -10.88 2.64 -23.66
N LEU A 286 -9.60 2.99 -23.78
CA LEU A 286 -9.17 4.29 -24.31
C LEU A 286 -9.64 4.57 -25.76
N ASP A 287 -9.98 3.52 -26.52
CA ASP A 287 -10.38 3.64 -27.92
C ASP A 287 -11.88 3.40 -28.18
N SER A 288 -12.72 3.25 -27.15
CA SER A 288 -14.17 3.21 -27.34
C SER A 288 -14.74 4.63 -27.58
N GLY A 289 -14.46 5.20 -28.76
CA GLY A 289 -15.19 6.33 -29.36
C GLY A 289 -15.11 7.69 -28.66
N LEU A 290 -14.19 8.52 -29.15
CA LEU A 290 -14.09 10.00 -29.09
C LEU A 290 -15.15 10.80 -28.30
N ALA A 291 -14.66 11.64 -27.37
CA ALA A 291 -14.72 13.10 -27.56
C ALA A 291 -13.60 13.76 -26.74
N THR A 292 -12.55 14.17 -27.44
CA THR A 292 -11.73 15.31 -27.05
C THR A 292 -12.65 16.49 -26.73
N TYR A 293 -12.60 17.00 -25.50
CA TYR A 293 -12.86 18.41 -25.27
C TYR A 293 -11.62 18.99 -24.61
N SER A 294 -11.06 19.94 -25.36
CA SER A 294 -10.04 20.94 -25.06
C SER A 294 -10.05 21.45 -23.62
#